data_AF-A0A7C5BFS5-F1
#
_entry.id   AF-A0A7C5BFS5-F1
#
_cell.length_a   1.000
_cell.length_b   1.000
_cell.length_c   1.000
_cell.angle_alpha   90.00
_cell.angle_beta   90.00
_cell.angle_gamma   90.00
#
_symmetry.space_group_name_H-M   'P 1'
#
loop_
_entity.id
_entity.type
_entity.pdbx_description
1 polymer ?
#
loop_
_entity_poly.entity_id
_entity_poly.type
_entity_poly.pdbx_seq_one_letter_code
_entity_poly.pdbx_strand_id
1 'polypeptide(L)'
;MDCEKIKEIIPRYIKHQANEEEIAGVEEHLCVCQLCRDYLSGILDKNIDIDKKEPSLQKEVKAKNISKIEILSLIVGLLVLFFFVFIFLTKR
;
A
#
# COMPACT_ATOMS: atom_id res chain seq x y z
N MET A 1 -8.13 8.45 -10.43
CA MET A 1 -7.63 7.61 -11.54
C MET A 1 -8.00 6.16 -11.27
N ASP A 2 -8.51 5.44 -12.27
CA ASP A 2 -8.99 4.06 -12.11
C ASP A 2 -7.83 3.05 -12.08
N CYS A 3 -7.99 1.98 -11.29
CA CYS A 3 -6.97 0.93 -11.16
C CYS A 3 -6.58 0.31 -12.51
N GLU A 4 -7.51 0.18 -13.45
CA GLU A 4 -7.24 -0.39 -14.79
C GLU A 4 -6.28 0.49 -15.58
N LYS A 5 -6.51 1.82 -15.62
CA LYS A 5 -5.61 2.77 -16.27
C LYS A 5 -4.22 2.77 -15.66
N ILE A 6 -4.14 2.67 -14.34
CA ILE A 6 -2.85 2.57 -13.64
C ILE A 6 -2.11 1.30 -14.04
N LYS A 7 -2.79 0.15 -14.13
CA LYS A 7 -2.18 -1.11 -14.57
C LYS A 7 -1.67 -1.07 -16.01
N GLU A 8 -2.32 -0.31 -16.90
CA GLU A 8 -1.83 -0.10 -18.28
C GLU A 8 -0.57 0.77 -18.34
N ILE A 9 -0.43 1.72 -17.41
CA ILE A 9 0.70 2.64 -17.35
C ILE A 9 1.90 2.00 -16.64
N ILE A 10 1.66 1.16 -15.63
CA ILE A 10 2.70 0.52 -14.80
C ILE A 10 3.85 -0.10 -15.62
N PRO A 11 3.61 -0.87 -16.70
CA PRO A 11 4.70 -1.41 -17.53
C PRO A 11 5.58 -0.33 -18.18
N ARG A 12 4.99 0.80 -18.60
CA ARG A 12 5.74 1.94 -19.15
C ARG A 12 6.46 2.72 -18.05
N TYR A 13 5.81 2.87 -16.90
CA TYR A 13 6.36 3.50 -15.70
C TYR A 13 7.64 2.79 -15.23
N ILE A 14 7.63 1.46 -15.13
CA ILE A 14 8.83 0.66 -14.76
C ILE A 14 9.96 0.81 -15.77
N LYS A 15 9.62 0.99 -17.05
CA LYS A 15 10.59 1.20 -18.14
C LYS A 15 11.05 2.66 -18.28
N HIS A 16 10.61 3.56 -17.40
CA HIS A 16 10.85 5.00 -17.49
C HIS A 16 10.40 5.62 -18.83
N GLN A 17 9.33 5.08 -19.42
CA GLN A 17 8.73 5.51 -20.69
C GLN A 17 7.38 6.22 -20.50
N ALA A 18 6.99 6.51 -19.27
CA ALA A 18 5.77 7.26 -18.96
C ALA A 18 6.07 8.77 -18.91
N ASN A 19 5.09 9.59 -19.28
CA ASN A 19 5.19 11.04 -19.20
C ASN A 19 5.02 11.52 -17.74
N GLU A 20 5.45 12.75 -17.43
CA GLU A 20 5.41 13.30 -16.05
C GLU A 20 4.00 13.28 -15.42
N GLU A 21 2.96 13.60 -16.21
CA GLU A 21 1.57 13.53 -15.73
C GLU A 21 1.14 12.10 -15.39
N GLU A 22 1.58 11.12 -16.18
CA GLU A 22 1.28 9.70 -15.95
C GLU A 22 2.04 9.18 -14.71
N ILE A 23 3.30 9.62 -14.53
CA ILE A 23 4.12 9.31 -13.37
C ILE A 23 3.45 9.83 -12.09
N ALA A 24 3.08 11.11 -12.06
CA ALA A 24 2.41 11.73 -10.92
C ALA A 24 1.09 11.01 -10.58
N GLY A 25 0.28 10.69 -11.59
CA GLY A 25 -0.97 9.96 -11.40
C GLY A 25 -0.78 8.53 -10.87
N VAL A 26 0.30 7.85 -11.30
CA VAL A 26 0.67 6.53 -10.77
C VAL A 26 1.13 6.61 -9.33
N GLU A 27 2.01 7.55 -8.97
CA GLU A 27 2.51 7.72 -7.61
C GLU A 27 1.41 8.10 -6.61
N GLU A 28 0.53 9.04 -7.00
CA GLU A 28 -0.62 9.44 -6.20
C GLU A 28 -1.55 8.25 -5.95
N HIS A 29 -1.85 7.48 -7.00
CA HIS A 29 -2.73 6.32 -6.88
C HIS A 29 -2.10 5.19 -6.07
N LEU A 30 -0.79 4.96 -6.21
CA LEU A 30 -0.05 3.96 -5.44
C LEU A 30 -0.01 4.32 -3.95
N CYS A 31 -0.07 5.59 -3.57
CA CYS A 31 -0.15 5.98 -2.17
C CYS A 31 -1.41 5.41 -1.50
N VAL A 32 -2.55 5.45 -2.18
CA VAL A 32 -3.86 5.08 -1.64
C VAL A 32 -4.30 3.65 -1.96
N CYS A 33 -3.88 3.07 -3.10
CA CYS A 33 -4.34 1.78 -3.57
C CYS A 33 -3.33 0.66 -3.29
N GLN A 34 -3.69 -0.27 -2.39
CA GLN A 34 -2.86 -1.45 -2.11
C GLN A 34 -2.81 -2.45 -3.28
N LEU A 35 -3.92 -2.67 -3.98
CA LEU A 35 -3.98 -3.61 -5.11
C LEU A 35 -3.04 -3.24 -6.26
N CYS A 36 -2.88 -1.94 -6.54
CA CYS A 36 -1.96 -1.45 -7.55
C CYS A 36 -0.50 -1.56 -7.11
N ARG A 37 -0.21 -1.41 -5.80
CA ARG A 37 1.13 -1.68 -5.23
C ARG A 37 1.50 -3.15 -5.34
N ASP A 38 0.60 -4.05 -4.98
CA ASP A 38 0.84 -5.50 -5.08
C ASP A 38 1.07 -5.93 -6.54
N TYR A 39 0.30 -5.35 -7.46
CA TYR A 39 0.48 -5.57 -8.90
C TYR A 39 1.85 -5.08 -9.39
N LEU A 40 2.26 -3.87 -8.98
CA LEU A 40 3.58 -3.32 -9.30
C LEU A 40 4.70 -4.23 -8.79
N SER A 41 4.65 -4.63 -7.52
CA SER A 41 5.64 -5.54 -6.91
C SER A 41 5.71 -6.89 -7.65
N GLY A 42 4.57 -7.49 -7.98
CA GLY A 42 4.55 -8.76 -8.72
C GLY A 42 5.12 -8.67 -10.14
N ILE A 43 5.04 -7.50 -10.78
CA ILE A 43 5.72 -7.26 -12.07
C ILE A 43 7.21 -7.06 -11.87
N LEU A 44 7.64 -6.33 -10.84
CA LEU A 44 9.06 -6.16 -10.55
C LEU A 44 9.72 -7.51 -10.26
N ASP A 45 9.13 -8.34 -9.41
CA ASP A 45 9.65 -9.67 -9.06
C ASP A 45 9.83 -10.58 -10.28
N LYS A 46 8.90 -10.52 -11.26
CA LYS A 46 9.01 -11.28 -12.51
C LYS A 46 10.12 -10.80 -13.46
N ASN A 47 10.58 -9.56 -13.32
CA ASN A 47 11.65 -9.01 -14.16
C ASN A 47 13.05 -9.17 -13.51
N ILE A 48 13.13 -9.64 -12.25
CA ILE A 48 14.39 -9.78 -11.49
C ILE A 48 15.12 -11.12 -11.75
N ASP A 49 14.56 -12.04 -12.53
CA ASP A 49 15.27 -13.26 -12.97
C ASP A 49 16.41 -12.98 -13.99
N ILE A 50 16.64 -11.72 -14.39
CA ILE A 50 17.71 -11.32 -15.31
C ILE A 50 18.44 -10.07 -14.79
N ASP A 51 18.93 -10.06 -13.54
CA ASP A 51 20.25 -9.47 -13.23
C ASP A 51 20.59 -9.74 -11.76
N LYS A 52 21.46 -10.72 -11.50
CA LYS A 52 22.14 -10.83 -10.21
C LYS A 52 23.20 -9.73 -10.15
N LYS A 53 22.84 -8.56 -9.62
CA LYS A 53 23.79 -7.70 -8.91
C LYS A 53 23.09 -6.81 -7.89
N GLU A 54 23.17 -7.22 -6.63
CA GLU A 54 22.99 -6.32 -5.50
C GLU A 54 23.98 -5.14 -5.60
N PRO A 55 23.57 -3.94 -5.15
CA PRO A 55 23.98 -3.58 -3.81
C PRO A 55 22.81 -3.03 -2.99
N SER A 56 22.63 -3.62 -1.80
CA SER A 56 22.30 -2.93 -0.55
C SER A 56 21.53 -1.60 -0.66
N LEU A 57 20.21 -1.67 -0.62
CA LEU A 57 19.45 -0.68 0.14
C LEU A 57 18.53 -1.43 1.09
N GLN A 58 18.99 -1.54 2.34
CA GLN A 58 18.11 -1.77 3.46
C GLN A 58 16.97 -0.74 3.38
N LYS A 59 15.81 -1.15 2.92
CA LYS A 59 14.60 -0.84 3.68
C LYS A 59 14.14 -2.16 4.22
N GLU A 60 14.42 -2.34 5.50
CA GLU A 60 13.54 -3.08 6.38
C GLU A 60 12.13 -2.44 6.30
N VAL A 61 11.43 -2.61 5.18
CA VAL A 61 10.00 -2.81 5.31
C VAL A 61 9.95 -4.22 5.84
N LYS A 62 9.98 -4.34 7.18
CA LYS A 62 9.14 -5.33 7.83
C LYS A 62 7.80 -5.20 7.14
N ALA A 63 7.57 -6.02 6.12
CA ALA A 63 6.26 -6.53 5.83
C ALA A 63 5.91 -7.33 7.08
N LYS A 64 5.64 -6.61 8.19
CA LYS A 64 4.75 -7.10 9.20
C LYS A 64 3.49 -7.23 8.37
N ASN A 65 3.21 -8.46 7.94
CA ASN A 65 1.88 -8.90 7.65
C ASN A 65 1.12 -8.59 8.93
N ILE A 66 0.68 -7.34 9.10
CA ILE A 66 -0.21 -6.97 10.16
C ILE A 66 -1.47 -7.66 9.73
N SER A 67 -1.62 -8.88 10.23
CA SER A 67 -2.79 -9.70 10.04
C SER A 67 -3.98 -8.80 10.29
N LYS A 68 -4.95 -8.76 9.37
CA LYS A 68 -6.14 -7.92 9.48
C LYS A 68 -6.80 -8.02 10.88
N ILE A 69 -6.59 -9.14 11.55
CA ILE A 69 -6.98 -9.48 12.93
C ILE A 69 -6.36 -8.55 14.00
N GLU A 70 -5.08 -8.17 13.89
CA GLU A 70 -4.39 -7.32 14.88
C GLU A 70 -4.95 -5.88 14.82
N ILE A 71 -5.18 -5.37 13.60
CA ILE A 71 -5.83 -4.06 13.37
C ILE A 71 -7.30 -4.09 13.81
N LEU A 72 -8.03 -5.17 13.48
CA LEU A 72 -9.43 -5.32 13.89
C LEU A 72 -9.59 -5.34 15.42
N SER A 73 -8.70 -6.06 16.13
CA SER A 73 -8.73 -6.13 17.58
C SER A 73 -8.50 -4.77 18.24
N LEU A 74 -7.57 -3.98 17.70
CA LEU A 74 -7.25 -2.64 18.22
C LEU A 74 -8.42 -1.66 17.99
N ILE A 75 -9.06 -1.72 16.82
CA ILE A 75 -10.23 -0.88 16.49
C ILE A 75 -11.42 -1.23 17.40
N VAL A 76 -11.71 -2.52 17.59
CA VAL A 76 -12.83 -2.96 18.44
C VAL A 76 -12.61 -2.54 19.90
N GLY A 77 -11.39 -2.69 20.43
CA GLY A 77 -11.07 -2.25 21.78
C GLY A 77 -11.26 -0.74 21.98
N LEU A 78 -10.85 0.07 21.00
CA LEU A 78 -10.97 1.53 21.05
C LEU A 78 -12.44 1.97 20.97
N LEU A 79 -13.26 1.30 20.14
CA LEU A 79 -14.70 1.54 20.06
C LEU A 79 -15.42 1.21 21.37
N VAL A 80 -15.08 0.11 22.03
CA VAL A 80 -15.70 -0.28 23.32
C VAL A 80 -15.35 0.73 24.40
N LEU A 81 -14.08 1.13 24.52
CA LEU A 81 -13.66 2.16 25.48
C LEU A 81 -14.36 3.49 25.24
N PHE A 82 -14.44 3.91 23.97
CA PHE A 82 -15.15 5.14 23.60
C PHE A 82 -16.63 5.08 23.98
N PHE A 83 -17.31 3.96 23.71
CA PHE A 83 -18.70 3.74 24.11
C PHE A 83 -18.89 3.79 25.63
N PHE A 84 -18.00 3.16 26.39
CA PHE A 84 -18.05 3.18 27.85
C PHE A 84 -17.90 4.60 28.40
N VAL A 85 -16.93 5.36 27.89
CA VAL A 85 -16.73 6.77 28.28
C VAL A 85 -17.94 7.61 27.88
N PHE A 86 -18.48 7.42 26.68
CA PHE A 86 -19.65 8.13 26.19
C PHE A 86 -20.87 7.88 27.08
N ILE A 87 -21.17 6.62 27.43
CA ILE A 87 -22.24 6.28 28.37
C ILE A 87 -21.99 6.94 29.73
N PHE A 88 -20.77 6.91 30.24
CA PHE A 88 -20.44 7.51 31.53
C PHE A 88 -20.60 9.03 31.53
N LEU A 89 -20.22 9.70 30.44
CA LEU A 89 -20.40 11.14 30.26
C LEU A 89 -21.87 11.52 30.09
N THR A 90 -22.65 10.68 29.41
CA THR A 90 -24.08 10.93 29.15
C THR A 90 -24.94 10.64 30.38
N LYS A 91 -24.44 9.82 31.31
CA LYS A 91 -25.15 9.43 32.54
C LYS A 91 -24.83 10.34 33.73
N ARG A 92 -23.96 11.34 33.55
CA ARG A 92 -23.65 12.37 34.54
C ARG A 92 -24.47 13.63 34.26
#